data_AF-A0A7S0GHF0-F1
#
_entry.id   AF-A0A7S0GHF0-F1
#
_cell.length_a   1.000
_cell.length_b   1.000
_cell.length_c   1.000
_cell.angle_alpha   90.00
_cell.angle_beta   90.00
_cell.angle_gamma   90.00
#
_symmetry.space_group_name_H-M   'P 1'
#
loop_
_entity.id
_entity.type
_entity.pdbx_description
1 polymer ?
#
loop_
_entity_poly.entity_id
_entity_poly.type
_entity_poly.pdbx_seq_one_letter_code
_entity_poly.pdbx_strand_id
1 'polypeptide(L)'
;DDIEKGGESEHYTFTLQHGDYAPIMTRINTHLQAALPHTANPHQTSMLTSYIQSFSSGSINDHKTASTHWIQDSGPAVESYIGFIESYRDPSGARAEWEGFVAIVNRDVSRKFGVLVENAESMLELLPWPVEFEKDIFLRPDFTSLEVLAFGSSGVP
;
A
#
# COMPACT_ATOMS: atom_id res chain seq x y z
N ASP A 1 2.77 -10.86 -25.25
CA ASP A 1 3.39 -9.55 -25.48
C ASP A 1 2.38 -8.63 -26.14
N ASP A 2 1.59 -7.95 -25.33
CA ASP A 2 0.69 -6.88 -25.77
C ASP A 2 1.46 -5.56 -25.70
N ILE A 3 2.03 -5.18 -26.85
CA ILE A 3 2.74 -3.92 -27.03
C ILE A 3 1.71 -2.88 -27.46
N GLU A 4 1.44 -1.89 -26.61
CA GLU A 4 0.57 -0.76 -26.94
C GLU A 4 1.41 0.41 -27.47
N LYS A 5 0.91 1.10 -28.51
CA LYS A 5 1.48 2.39 -28.89
C LYS A 5 1.26 3.37 -27.73
N GLY A 6 2.33 3.78 -27.06
CA GLY A 6 2.26 4.66 -25.90
C GLY A 6 1.92 6.09 -26.32
N GLY A 7 2.82 6.73 -27.09
CA GLY A 7 2.63 8.10 -27.54
C GLY A 7 3.72 8.58 -28.50
N GLU A 8 3.50 9.71 -29.16
CA GLU A 8 4.46 10.34 -30.07
C GLU A 8 4.66 11.80 -29.64
N SER A 9 5.91 12.24 -29.52
CA SER A 9 6.31 13.65 -29.39
C SER A 9 7.00 14.10 -30.68
N GLU A 10 7.24 15.40 -30.87
CA GLU A 10 7.88 15.93 -32.09
C GLU A 10 9.21 15.24 -32.46
N HIS A 11 9.89 14.60 -31.51
CA HIS A 11 11.20 13.98 -31.70
C HIS A 11 11.31 12.53 -31.25
N TYR A 12 10.33 11.98 -30.52
CA TYR A 12 10.42 10.65 -29.94
C TYR A 12 9.11 9.86 -30.01
N THR A 13 9.22 8.57 -30.30
CA THR A 13 8.12 7.60 -30.21
C THR A 13 8.27 6.79 -28.93
N PHE A 14 7.17 6.61 -28.20
CA PHE A 14 7.09 5.83 -26.98
C PHE A 14 6.22 4.59 -27.20
N THR A 15 6.69 3.47 -26.65
CA THR A 15 5.99 2.21 -26.66
C THR A 15 5.72 1.80 -25.22
N LEU A 16 4.48 1.46 -24.90
CA LEU A 16 4.10 0.93 -23.61
C LEU A 16 4.03 -0.59 -23.73
N GLN A 17 4.72 -1.29 -22.82
CA GLN A 17 4.73 -2.74 -22.78
C GLN A 17 4.46 -3.20 -21.35
N HIS A 18 3.61 -4.20 -21.22
CA HIS A 18 3.28 -4.86 -19.95
C HIS A 18 3.99 -6.21 -19.83
N GLY A 19 3.93 -6.80 -18.63
CA GLY A 19 4.42 -8.15 -18.37
C GLY A 19 5.80 -8.23 -17.72
N ASP A 20 6.37 -7.10 -17.27
CA ASP A 20 7.56 -7.15 -16.44
C ASP A 20 7.31 -7.99 -15.18
N TYR A 21 8.28 -8.84 -14.82
CA TYR A 21 8.18 -9.81 -13.72
C TYR A 21 6.98 -10.80 -13.80
N ALA A 22 6.35 -11.00 -14.95
CA ALA A 22 5.13 -11.82 -15.10
C ALA A 22 5.15 -13.19 -14.36
N PRO A 23 6.23 -14.01 -14.43
CA PRO A 23 6.28 -15.28 -13.70
C PRO A 23 6.23 -15.12 -12.18
N ILE A 24 6.81 -14.04 -11.64
CA ILE A 24 6.81 -13.72 -10.21
C ILE A 24 5.43 -13.19 -9.81
N MET A 25 4.84 -12.28 -10.60
CA MET A 25 3.49 -11.76 -10.36
C MET A 25 2.43 -12.87 -10.38
N THR A 26 2.58 -13.86 -11.28
CA THR A 26 1.70 -15.04 -11.32
C THR A 26 1.76 -15.84 -10.01
N ARG A 27 2.96 -16.01 -9.45
CA ARG A 27 3.14 -16.71 -8.17
C ARG A 27 2.56 -15.92 -7.00
N ILE A 28 2.76 -14.60 -6.99
CA ILE A 28 2.17 -13.71 -5.98
C ILE A 28 0.64 -13.82 -6.02
N ASN A 29 0.03 -13.69 -7.21
CA ASN A 29 -1.42 -13.81 -7.37
C ASN A 29 -1.96 -15.18 -6.96
N THR A 30 -1.22 -16.26 -7.21
CA THR A 30 -1.58 -17.60 -6.72
C THR A 30 -1.70 -17.62 -5.19
N HIS A 31 -0.74 -17.00 -4.48
CA HIS A 31 -0.77 -16.94 -3.02
C HIS A 31 -1.85 -15.99 -2.49
N LEU A 32 -2.07 -14.84 -3.12
CA LEU A 32 -3.17 -13.93 -2.75
C LEU A 32 -4.54 -14.60 -2.95
N GLN A 33 -4.73 -15.34 -4.03
CA GLN A 33 -5.95 -16.12 -4.27
C GLN A 33 -6.15 -17.19 -3.20
N ALA A 34 -5.07 -17.89 -2.81
CA ALA A 34 -5.12 -18.87 -1.73
C ALA A 34 -5.42 -18.25 -0.35
N ALA A 35 -5.15 -16.95 -0.17
CA ALA A 35 -5.46 -16.23 1.07
C ALA A 35 -6.94 -15.77 1.16
N LEU A 36 -7.66 -15.64 0.04
CA LEU A 36 -9.05 -15.17 0.01
C LEU A 36 -10.00 -15.95 0.96
N PRO A 37 -9.95 -17.29 1.06
CA PRO A 37 -10.81 -18.04 1.98
C PRO A 37 -10.52 -17.78 3.47
N HIS A 38 -9.43 -17.10 3.78
CA HIS A 38 -8.94 -16.86 5.14
C HIS A 38 -9.10 -15.40 5.59
N THR A 39 -9.69 -14.54 4.76
CA THR A 39 -9.93 -13.13 5.11
C THR A 39 -10.94 -13.02 6.25
N ALA A 40 -10.67 -12.12 7.20
CA ALA A 40 -11.49 -11.92 8.38
C ALA A 40 -12.78 -11.14 8.11
N ASN A 41 -12.84 -10.35 7.03
CA ASN A 41 -13.96 -9.48 6.70
C ASN A 41 -14.01 -9.11 5.21
N PRO A 42 -15.10 -8.48 4.72
CA PRO A 42 -15.25 -8.09 3.32
C PRO A 42 -14.24 -7.05 2.82
N HIS A 43 -13.69 -6.19 3.70
CA HIS A 43 -12.68 -5.22 3.30
C HIS A 43 -11.39 -5.94 2.88
N GLN A 44 -10.96 -6.92 3.67
CA GLN A 44 -9.81 -7.77 3.31
C GLN A 44 -10.06 -8.57 2.02
N THR A 45 -11.25 -9.15 1.84
CA THR A 45 -11.60 -9.84 0.59
C THR A 45 -11.50 -8.91 -0.62
N SER A 46 -12.04 -7.69 -0.49
CA SER A 46 -12.04 -6.68 -1.57
C SER A 46 -10.62 -6.19 -1.85
N MET A 47 -9.84 -5.90 -0.80
CA MET A 47 -8.43 -5.52 -0.88
C MET A 47 -7.61 -6.55 -1.65
N LEU A 48 -7.65 -7.83 -1.24
CA LEU A 48 -6.89 -8.89 -1.90
C LEU A 48 -7.32 -9.09 -3.35
N THR A 49 -8.63 -9.01 -3.62
CA THR A 49 -9.17 -9.10 -4.99
C THR A 49 -8.62 -7.99 -5.88
N SER A 50 -8.57 -6.76 -5.39
CA SER A 50 -8.04 -5.61 -6.13
C SER A 50 -6.51 -5.69 -6.29
N TYR A 51 -5.75 -6.20 -5.32
CA TYR A 51 -4.33 -6.48 -5.51
C TYR A 51 -4.09 -7.53 -6.61
N ILE A 52 -4.87 -8.61 -6.63
CA ILE A 52 -4.79 -9.64 -7.68
C ILE A 52 -5.03 -9.02 -9.07
N GLN A 53 -6.01 -8.12 -9.19
CA GLN A 53 -6.26 -7.41 -10.46
C GLN A 53 -5.07 -6.52 -10.83
N SER A 54 -4.58 -5.70 -9.90
CA SER A 54 -3.43 -4.82 -10.10
C SER A 54 -2.20 -5.57 -10.61
N PHE A 55 -1.83 -6.68 -9.97
CA PHE A 55 -0.64 -7.45 -10.34
C PHE A 55 -0.86 -8.31 -11.59
N SER A 56 -2.11 -8.57 -11.99
CA SER A 56 -2.43 -9.24 -13.25
C SER A 56 -2.37 -8.27 -14.44
N SER A 57 -2.88 -7.04 -14.26
CA SER A 57 -3.07 -6.06 -15.33
C SER A 57 -1.96 -5.00 -15.41
N GLY A 58 -1.21 -4.79 -14.33
CA GLY A 58 -0.31 -3.64 -14.17
C GLY A 58 -1.03 -2.35 -13.76
N SER A 59 -2.31 -2.40 -13.38
CA SER A 59 -3.11 -1.22 -13.03
C SER A 59 -2.78 -0.67 -11.64
N ILE A 60 -2.25 0.55 -11.60
CA ILE A 60 -2.07 1.32 -10.35
C ILE A 60 -3.42 1.76 -9.76
N ASN A 61 -4.45 1.96 -10.59
CA ASN A 61 -5.78 2.31 -10.11
C ASN A 61 -6.41 1.16 -9.31
N ASP A 62 -6.15 -0.09 -9.72
CA ASP A 62 -6.60 -1.26 -8.96
C ASP A 62 -5.83 -1.36 -7.63
N HIS A 63 -4.53 -1.03 -7.61
CA HIS A 63 -3.74 -0.96 -6.37
C HIS A 63 -4.26 0.12 -5.41
N LYS A 64 -4.61 1.31 -5.92
CA LYS A 64 -5.25 2.36 -5.14
C LYS A 64 -6.61 1.94 -4.59
N THR A 65 -7.39 1.19 -5.38
CA THR A 65 -8.67 0.63 -4.93
C THR A 65 -8.46 -0.38 -3.80
N ALA A 66 -7.48 -1.27 -3.94
CA ALA A 66 -7.09 -2.20 -2.89
C ALA A 66 -6.66 -1.46 -1.61
N SER A 67 -5.85 -0.42 -1.76
CA SER A 67 -5.37 0.44 -0.66
C SER A 67 -6.51 1.20 0.02
N THR A 68 -7.55 1.57 -0.73
CA THR A 68 -8.76 2.19 -0.16
C THR A 68 -9.51 1.20 0.73
N HIS A 69 -9.64 -0.05 0.31
CA HIS A 69 -10.22 -1.11 1.14
C HIS A 69 -9.35 -1.44 2.35
N TRP A 70 -8.02 -1.40 2.18
CA TRP A 70 -7.06 -1.60 3.27
C TRP A 70 -7.22 -0.55 4.38
N ILE A 71 -7.27 0.74 4.03
CA ILE A 71 -7.46 1.84 5.01
C ILE A 71 -8.80 1.71 5.76
N GLN A 72 -9.81 1.07 5.16
CA GLN A 72 -11.11 0.81 5.77
C GLN A 72 -11.11 -0.40 6.72
N ASP A 73 -10.11 -1.29 6.62
CA ASP A 73 -9.94 -2.44 7.52
C ASP A 73 -9.23 -2.02 8.82
N SER A 74 -9.97 -1.42 9.75
CA SER A 74 -9.39 -0.93 11.00
C SER A 74 -9.23 -2.04 12.06
N GLY A 75 -8.08 -2.03 12.72
CA GLY A 75 -7.75 -2.93 13.83
C GLY A 75 -7.76 -4.43 13.51
N PRO A 76 -7.23 -4.90 12.36
CA PRO A 76 -7.19 -6.33 12.06
C PRO A 76 -6.29 -7.08 13.06
N ALA A 77 -6.46 -8.39 13.19
CA ALA A 77 -5.55 -9.20 14.01
C ALA A 77 -4.20 -9.42 13.31
N VAL A 78 -4.26 -9.57 11.98
CA VAL A 78 -3.11 -9.72 11.09
C VAL A 78 -3.16 -8.56 10.11
N GLU A 79 -2.16 -7.69 10.17
CA GLU A 79 -1.97 -6.56 9.29
C GLU A 79 -1.05 -6.95 8.14
N SER A 80 -1.32 -6.47 6.93
CA SER A 80 -0.47 -6.73 5.77
C SER A 80 -0.66 -5.69 4.67
N TYR A 81 0.42 -5.38 3.98
CA TYR A 81 0.42 -4.54 2.79
C TYR A 81 1.44 -5.07 1.78
N ILE A 82 1.20 -4.86 0.48
CA ILE A 82 2.03 -5.43 -0.59
C ILE A 82 1.92 -4.64 -1.89
N GLY A 83 3.04 -4.45 -2.59
CA GLY A 83 3.06 -3.84 -3.92
C GLY A 83 4.38 -3.13 -4.23
N PHE A 84 4.37 -2.25 -5.22
CA PHE A 84 5.45 -1.30 -5.47
C PHE A 84 5.17 -0.03 -4.68
N ILE A 85 5.80 0.14 -3.52
CA ILE A 85 5.37 1.12 -2.51
C ILE A 85 6.30 2.32 -2.44
N GLU A 86 7.59 2.09 -2.14
CA GLU A 86 8.52 3.16 -1.79
C GLU A 86 9.45 3.54 -2.94
N SER A 87 9.63 4.84 -3.20
CA SER A 87 10.43 5.33 -4.35
C SER A 87 11.87 5.75 -4.02
N TYR A 88 12.35 5.43 -2.81
CA TYR A 88 13.67 5.87 -2.32
C TYR A 88 14.86 5.47 -3.21
N ARG A 89 14.76 4.34 -3.91
CA ARG A 89 15.88 3.74 -4.65
C ARG A 89 15.89 4.09 -6.14
N ASP A 90 14.83 4.67 -6.68
CA ASP A 90 14.86 5.22 -8.04
C ASP A 90 15.66 6.54 -8.03
N PRO A 91 16.75 6.68 -8.80
CA PRO A 91 17.48 7.95 -8.90
C PRO A 91 16.62 9.15 -9.31
N SER A 92 15.52 8.92 -10.03
CA SER A 92 14.55 9.96 -10.40
C SER A 92 13.41 10.14 -9.39
N GLY A 93 13.27 9.23 -8.42
CA GLY A 93 12.23 9.25 -7.37
C GLY A 93 10.81 8.92 -7.84
N ALA A 94 10.61 8.47 -9.08
CA ALA A 94 9.29 8.28 -9.69
C ALA A 94 8.80 6.82 -9.66
N ARG A 95 9.71 5.85 -9.60
CA ARG A 95 9.42 4.41 -9.60
C ARG A 95 9.58 3.86 -8.19
N ALA A 96 8.64 3.01 -7.79
CA ALA A 96 8.65 2.37 -6.49
C ALA A 96 9.32 0.99 -6.53
N GLU A 97 9.97 0.61 -5.43
CA GLU A 97 10.51 -0.72 -5.19
C GLU A 97 9.38 -1.65 -4.68
N TRP A 98 9.46 -2.92 -5.06
CA TRP A 98 8.55 -3.95 -4.56
C TRP A 98 8.82 -4.26 -3.09
N GLU A 99 7.77 -4.27 -2.28
CA GLU A 99 7.81 -4.78 -0.92
C GLU A 99 6.47 -5.40 -0.49
N GLY A 100 6.51 -6.16 0.60
CA GLY A 100 5.30 -6.55 1.31
C GLY A 100 5.61 -7.11 2.69
N PHE A 101 4.68 -6.90 3.62
CA PHE A 101 4.83 -7.36 4.99
C PHE A 101 3.57 -8.06 5.49
N VAL A 102 3.76 -8.93 6.49
CA VAL A 102 2.71 -9.51 7.31
C VAL A 102 3.12 -9.34 8.76
N ALA A 103 2.23 -8.79 9.58
CA ALA A 103 2.49 -8.52 10.99
C ALA A 103 1.26 -8.83 11.86
N ILE A 104 1.51 -9.13 13.13
CA ILE A 104 0.46 -9.36 14.13
C ILE A 104 0.29 -8.08 14.94
N VAL A 105 -0.95 -7.63 15.12
CA VAL A 105 -1.23 -6.41 15.91
C VAL A 105 -1.07 -6.69 17.40
N ASN A 106 -0.12 -5.99 18.05
CA ASN A 106 0.04 -6.03 19.50
C ASN A 106 -0.90 -5.02 20.18
N ARG A 107 -2.07 -5.51 20.58
CA ARG A 107 -3.15 -4.68 21.17
C ARG A 107 -2.75 -3.94 22.44
N ASP A 108 -1.86 -4.51 23.26
CA ASP A 108 -1.47 -3.89 24.52
C ASP A 108 -0.52 -2.70 24.32
N VAL A 109 0.39 -2.80 23.35
CA VAL A 109 1.25 -1.67 22.98
C VAL A 109 0.46 -0.64 22.16
N SER A 110 -0.42 -1.07 21.24
CA SER A 110 -1.31 -0.18 20.48
C SER A 110 -2.15 0.73 21.38
N ARG A 111 -2.58 0.26 22.56
CA ARG A 111 -3.33 1.08 23.53
C ARG A 111 -2.58 2.35 23.96
N LYS A 112 -1.24 2.30 24.02
CA LYS A 112 -0.42 3.48 24.38
C LYS A 112 -0.42 4.54 23.29
N PHE A 113 -0.49 4.11 22.02
CA PHE A 113 -0.58 5.03 20.88
C PHE A 113 -1.96 5.67 20.74
N GLY A 114 -3.01 5.07 21.30
CA GLY A 114 -4.35 5.66 21.34
C GLY A 114 -4.37 7.08 21.92
N VAL A 115 -3.64 7.32 23.02
CA VAL A 115 -3.54 8.66 23.63
C VAL A 115 -2.86 9.67 22.69
N LEU A 116 -1.85 9.25 21.92
CA LEU A 116 -1.19 10.10 20.95
C LEU A 116 -2.17 10.51 19.83
N VAL A 117 -2.92 9.54 19.31
CA VAL A 117 -3.94 9.78 18.27
C VAL A 117 -5.08 10.66 18.78
N GLU A 118 -5.49 10.49 20.05
CA GLU A 118 -6.50 11.33 20.69
C GLU A 118 -6.08 12.81 20.81
N ASN A 119 -4.78 13.07 20.96
CA ASN A 119 -4.23 14.43 21.07
C ASN A 119 -3.62 14.94 19.76
N ALA A 120 -3.69 14.18 18.66
CA ALA A 120 -2.99 14.53 17.43
C ALA A 120 -3.43 15.90 16.86
N GLU A 121 -4.73 16.20 16.86
CA GLU A 121 -5.25 17.48 16.35
C GLU A 121 -4.67 18.68 17.09
N SER A 122 -4.58 18.64 18.42
CA SER A 122 -3.99 19.74 19.21
C SER A 122 -2.48 19.82 19.08
N MET A 123 -1.81 18.71 18.79
CA MET A 123 -0.37 18.68 18.55
C MET A 123 0.00 19.23 17.16
N LEU A 124 -0.86 19.08 16.15
CA LEU A 124 -0.65 19.67 14.82
C LEU A 124 -0.55 21.20 14.88
N GLU A 125 -1.30 21.85 15.77
CA GLU A 125 -1.24 23.31 15.98
C GLU A 125 0.12 23.80 16.51
N LEU A 126 0.97 22.91 17.02
CA LEU A 126 2.31 23.24 17.52
C LEU A 126 3.37 23.27 16.40
N LEU A 127 3.02 22.83 15.18
CA LEU A 127 3.94 22.79 14.05
C LEU A 127 4.19 24.20 13.49
N PRO A 128 5.41 24.50 12.99
CA PRO A 128 5.83 25.86 12.68
C PRO A 128 5.32 26.39 11.33
N TRP A 129 4.25 25.81 10.78
CA TRP A 129 3.61 26.27 9.55
C TRP A 129 2.19 26.81 9.79
N PRO A 130 1.71 27.74 8.95
CA PRO A 130 0.33 28.23 9.03
C PRO A 130 -0.70 27.13 8.73
N VAL A 131 -1.93 27.31 9.22
CA VAL A 131 -3.03 26.34 9.04
C VAL A 131 -3.38 26.11 7.56
N GLU A 132 -3.10 27.08 6.69
CA GLU A 132 -3.30 26.98 5.23
C GLU A 132 -2.39 25.93 4.56
N PHE A 133 -1.36 25.46 5.26
CA PHE A 133 -0.48 24.38 4.83
C PHE A 133 -0.88 23.02 5.44
N GLU A 134 -1.88 22.99 6.32
CA GLU A 134 -2.45 21.76 6.89
C GLU A 134 -3.58 21.22 6.00
N LYS A 135 -3.94 19.95 6.15
CA LYS A 135 -5.12 19.40 5.46
C LYS A 135 -6.41 20.00 6.02
N ASP A 136 -7.37 20.30 5.15
CA ASP A 136 -8.68 20.86 5.52
C ASP A 136 -9.44 20.03 6.56
N ILE A 137 -9.34 18.70 6.46
CA ILE A 137 -10.01 17.75 7.34
C ILE A 137 -8.97 16.76 7.87
N PHE A 138 -8.80 16.75 9.19
CA PHE A 138 -7.99 15.74 9.85
C PHE A 138 -8.71 14.39 9.82
N LEU A 139 -8.17 13.45 9.06
CA LEU A 139 -8.61 12.05 9.09
C LEU A 139 -7.77 11.33 10.12
N ARG A 140 -8.42 10.91 11.22
CA ARG A 140 -7.75 10.21 12.31
C ARG A 140 -7.07 8.93 11.77
N PRO A 141 -5.73 8.82 11.84
CA PRO A 141 -5.04 7.62 11.40
C PRO A 141 -5.26 6.48 12.38
N ASP A 142 -5.25 5.24 11.87
CA ASP A 142 -5.11 4.06 12.72
C ASP A 142 -3.62 3.92 13.08
N PHE A 143 -3.30 3.91 14.38
CA PHE A 143 -1.92 3.81 14.86
C PHE A 143 -1.79 2.53 15.69
N THR A 144 -1.18 1.51 15.09
CA THR A 144 -1.03 0.19 15.69
C THR A 144 0.44 -0.18 15.86
N SER A 145 0.75 -0.86 16.97
CA SER A 145 2.03 -1.52 17.16
C SER A 145 1.96 -2.89 16.48
N LEU A 146 2.93 -3.16 15.62
CA LEU A 146 2.99 -4.38 14.82
C LEU A 146 4.18 -5.24 15.23
N GLU A 147 3.95 -6.55 15.39
CA GLU A 147 5.00 -7.56 15.49
C GLU A 147 5.16 -8.22 14.12
N VAL A 148 6.25 -7.89 13.43
CA VAL A 148 6.50 -8.36 12.06
C VAL A 148 6.77 -9.86 12.05
N LEU A 149 5.98 -10.59 11.27
CA LEU A 149 6.18 -12.02 11.02
C LEU A 149 7.06 -12.24 9.79
N ALA A 150 6.80 -11.51 8.73
CA ALA A 150 7.57 -11.56 7.49
C ALA A 150 7.59 -10.18 6.83
N PHE A 151 8.75 -9.82 6.27
CA PHE A 151 8.92 -8.62 5.47
C PHE A 151 9.77 -8.97 4.26
N GLY A 152 9.17 -8.96 3.08
CA GLY A 152 9.85 -9.17 1.80
C GLY A 152 10.22 -7.82 1.21
N SER A 153 11.43 -7.34 1.47
CA SER A 153 11.94 -6.05 0.99
C SER A 153 13.47 -6.08 0.89
N SER A 154 14.05 -4.94 0.47
CA SER A 154 15.50 -4.71 0.50
C SER A 154 16.04 -4.37 1.91
N GLY A 155 15.15 -4.07 2.87
CA GLY A 155 15.47 -3.78 4.26
C GLY A 155 14.20 -3.65 5.13
N VAL A 156 14.28 -4.03 6.40
CA VAL A 156 13.17 -3.91 7.35
C VAL A 156 13.23 -2.53 8.03
N PRO A 157 12.18 -1.69 7.91
CA PRO A 157 12.12 -0.38 8.54
C PRO A 157 11.83 -0.44 10.05
#